data_AF-A0A2V3IGL1-F1
#
_entry.id   AF-A0A2V3IGL1-F1
#
_cell.length_a   1.000
_cell.length_b   1.000
_cell.length_c   1.000
_cell.angle_alpha   90.00
_cell.angle_beta   90.00
_cell.angle_gamma   90.00
#
_symmetry.space_group_name_H-M   'P 1'
#
loop_
_entity.id
_entity.type
_entity.pdbx_description
1 polymer ?
#
loop_
_entity_poly.entity_id
_entity_poly.type
_entity_poly.pdbx_seq_one_letter_code
_entity_poly.pdbx_strand_id
1 'polypeptide(L)'
;MLASSARGCVFRLSHQLLPSANPVFSRLCTAAAPTSPASPVERLTPHQLQKLFSHLAPLVVRANSEHASLLHHRSNSTFTPSQHARLTQLAPIAHLTDALTRLHHHHNDAVHILNESNPSTDADMHQLARDEIQTLNLEKHRTAVHIISHLLRMQPNHTTQHTAAPANSAIVEIRAGTGGDEAALFVADLHAMYHKFALRNKWNARILSQSTTTLGGLRELILRLSGPAVYDTIRLEAGVHRVQRVPATETGGRVHTSTASVAVLRDDTSMAKRLTLREADVKIDVYRASGAGGQHVNKTESAVRATHIPTGLVATSQEDRSQHRNKALALEALAARLAAKHAAEKAASKLSERRAQLGSTMGERSDRIRTYNFPQRRVTDHRIVPSAGLVHVIESAKTLVGEKSVPLDGVLQGGVELDRLIGGVSRAQQLEQLHELVEDAKQLRCAQSDELGERFGIGLEMV
;
A
#
# COMPACT_ATOMS: atom_id res chain seq x y z
N MET A 1 -69.27 31.86 34.29
CA MET A 1 -69.08 30.42 34.56
C MET A 1 -68.27 29.86 33.41
N LEU A 2 -66.95 29.73 33.58
CA LEU A 2 -66.18 28.46 33.68
C LEU A 2 -66.09 27.73 32.31
N ALA A 3 -64.96 27.32 31.74
CA ALA A 3 -63.54 27.36 32.10
C ALA A 3 -62.70 26.86 30.88
N SER A 4 -61.37 27.04 30.93
CA SER A 4 -60.31 26.29 30.21
C SER A 4 -60.02 26.69 28.74
N SER A 5 -58.80 26.91 28.22
CA SER A 5 -57.42 26.75 28.74
C SER A 5 -56.39 27.42 27.77
N ALA A 6 -55.38 28.09 28.36
CA ALA A 6 -53.98 28.36 27.90
C ALA A 6 -53.70 28.71 26.42
N ARG A 7 -53.43 29.99 26.06
CA ARG A 7 -52.13 30.72 26.11
C ARG A 7 -50.95 30.05 25.36
N GLY A 8 -50.80 30.38 24.08
CA GLY A 8 -49.54 30.30 23.31
C GLY A 8 -49.03 31.70 22.99
N CYS A 9 -47.88 32.07 23.56
CA CYS A 9 -47.30 33.41 23.48
C CYS A 9 -46.38 33.52 22.26
N VAL A 10 -46.64 34.54 21.44
CA VAL A 10 -45.83 34.97 20.30
C VAL A 10 -44.56 35.66 20.80
N PHE A 11 -43.37 35.24 20.36
CA PHE A 11 -42.17 36.08 20.44
C PHE A 11 -41.21 35.87 19.24
N ARG A 12 -41.19 36.92 18.40
CA ARG A 12 -40.07 37.52 17.63
C ARG A 12 -38.99 36.60 17.03
N LEU A 13 -39.09 36.43 15.71
CA LEU A 13 -37.94 36.35 14.80
C LEU A 13 -37.08 37.61 14.98
N SER A 14 -35.85 37.43 15.45
CA SER A 14 -34.82 38.46 15.40
C SER A 14 -33.93 38.18 14.19
N HIS A 15 -33.94 39.14 13.26
CA HIS A 15 -32.95 39.29 12.20
C HIS A 15 -31.54 39.21 12.80
N GLN A 16 -30.81 38.15 12.48
CA GLN A 16 -29.36 38.20 12.41
C GLN A 16 -28.94 37.80 10.99
N LEU A 17 -28.36 38.81 10.35
CA LEU A 17 -27.81 38.83 9.02
C LEU A 17 -26.88 37.63 8.81
N LEU A 18 -27.20 36.77 7.85
CA LEU A 18 -26.21 35.92 7.18
C LEU A 18 -25.21 36.87 6.49
N PRO A 19 -23.91 36.87 6.85
CA PRO A 19 -22.94 37.58 6.07
C PRO A 19 -22.78 36.85 4.74
N SER A 20 -23.17 37.57 3.69
CA SER A 20 -22.75 37.47 2.30
C SER A 20 -21.61 36.50 2.03
N ALA A 21 -21.86 35.60 1.07
CA ALA A 21 -20.89 35.01 0.14
C ALA A 21 -19.43 35.40 0.39
N ASN A 22 -18.68 34.53 1.07
CA ASN A 22 -17.24 34.70 1.21
C ASN A 22 -16.52 33.92 0.08
N PRO A 23 -15.67 34.57 -0.72
CA PRO A 23 -15.11 34.04 -1.95
C PRO A 23 -13.88 33.17 -1.65
N VAL A 24 -14.09 32.03 -1.00
CA VAL A 24 -13.06 30.99 -0.83
C VAL A 24 -13.20 29.89 -1.90
N PHE A 25 -14.37 29.81 -2.56
CA PHE A 25 -14.66 28.83 -3.60
C PHE A 25 -14.03 29.10 -4.97
N SER A 26 -13.41 30.26 -5.20
CA SER A 26 -12.77 30.59 -6.49
C SER A 26 -11.25 30.43 -6.52
N ARG A 27 -10.60 29.93 -5.46
CA ARG A 27 -9.13 29.75 -5.42
C ARG A 27 -8.64 28.32 -5.18
N LEU A 28 -9.52 27.33 -5.15
CA LEU A 28 -9.13 25.91 -5.07
C LEU A 28 -9.21 25.15 -6.41
N CYS A 29 -9.57 25.83 -7.51
CA CYS A 29 -9.51 25.26 -8.87
C CYS A 29 -8.17 25.49 -9.60
N THR A 30 -7.16 26.07 -8.95
CA THR A 30 -5.81 26.24 -9.51
C THR A 30 -4.72 25.85 -8.51
N ALA A 31 -4.92 24.77 -7.76
CA ALA A 31 -3.85 24.09 -7.05
C ALA A 31 -3.52 22.80 -7.82
N ALA A 32 -2.26 22.63 -8.18
CA ALA A 32 -1.72 21.57 -9.04
C ALA A 32 -2.43 20.22 -8.89
N ALA A 33 -2.83 19.64 -10.02
CA ALA A 33 -3.35 18.28 -10.10
C ALA A 33 -2.45 17.34 -9.28
N PRO A 34 -3.00 16.53 -8.36
CA PRO A 34 -2.21 15.52 -7.69
C PRO A 34 -1.70 14.58 -8.78
N THR A 35 -0.38 14.48 -8.94
CA THR A 35 0.32 13.64 -9.91
C THR A 35 0.18 12.14 -9.63
N SER A 36 -0.85 11.72 -8.88
CA SER A 36 -1.17 10.33 -8.60
C SER A 36 -2.26 9.88 -9.57
N PRO A 37 -2.09 8.78 -10.31
CA PRO A 37 -3.17 8.24 -11.13
C PRO A 37 -4.34 7.89 -10.20
N ALA A 38 -5.50 8.51 -10.45
CA ALA A 38 -6.75 8.26 -9.72
C ALA A 38 -7.01 6.76 -9.57
N SER A 39 -7.47 6.30 -8.40
CA SER A 39 -7.76 4.88 -8.17
C SER A 39 -8.81 4.36 -9.17
N PRO A 40 -8.87 3.04 -9.48
CA PRO A 40 -9.95 2.47 -10.30
C PRO A 40 -11.34 2.83 -9.79
N VAL A 41 -11.48 2.91 -8.45
CA VAL A 41 -12.74 3.27 -7.76
C VAL A 41 -13.18 4.70 -8.09
N GLU A 42 -12.25 5.66 -8.13
CA GLU A 42 -12.53 7.06 -8.48
C GLU A 42 -12.99 7.26 -9.94
N ARG A 43 -12.76 6.28 -10.81
CA ARG A 43 -13.15 6.32 -12.23
C ARG A 43 -14.47 5.61 -12.54
N LEU A 44 -15.10 5.01 -11.53
CA LEU A 44 -16.37 4.31 -11.72
C LEU A 44 -17.50 5.31 -11.95
N THR A 45 -18.43 4.92 -12.82
CA THR A 45 -19.68 5.69 -12.96
C THR A 45 -20.54 5.53 -11.70
N PRO A 46 -21.43 6.50 -11.41
CA PRO A 46 -22.44 6.40 -10.36
C PRO A 46 -23.09 5.01 -10.22
N HIS A 47 -23.63 4.51 -11.32
CA HIS A 47 -24.29 3.21 -11.39
C HIS A 47 -23.34 2.03 -11.09
N GLN A 48 -22.11 2.07 -11.61
CA GLN A 48 -21.12 1.02 -11.32
C GLN A 48 -20.71 1.01 -9.84
N LEU A 49 -20.56 2.20 -9.24
CA LEU A 49 -20.22 2.33 -7.83
C LEU A 49 -21.34 1.77 -6.95
N GLN A 50 -22.60 2.07 -7.28
CA GLN A 50 -23.78 1.57 -6.58
C GLN A 50 -23.87 0.03 -6.63
N LYS A 51 -23.69 -0.55 -7.82
CA LYS A 51 -23.66 -2.01 -8.01
C LYS A 51 -22.50 -2.65 -7.24
N LEU A 52 -21.31 -2.05 -7.23
CA LEU A 52 -20.18 -2.54 -6.47
C LEU A 52 -20.41 -2.43 -4.95
N PHE A 53 -20.99 -1.33 -4.49
CA PHE A 53 -21.30 -1.11 -3.09
C PHE A 53 -22.34 -2.11 -2.56
N SER A 54 -23.37 -2.44 -3.35
CA SER A 54 -24.35 -3.48 -2.97
C SER A 54 -23.70 -4.85 -2.82
N HIS A 55 -22.71 -5.17 -3.66
CA HIS A 55 -21.92 -6.39 -3.50
C HIS A 55 -21.08 -6.38 -2.21
N LEU A 56 -20.56 -5.23 -1.78
CA LEU A 56 -19.71 -5.09 -0.60
C LEU A 56 -20.46 -4.79 0.71
N ALA A 57 -21.76 -4.52 0.66
CA ALA A 57 -22.59 -4.22 1.83
C ALA A 57 -22.42 -5.20 3.03
N PRO A 58 -22.31 -6.53 2.82
CA PRO A 58 -22.10 -7.48 3.93
C PRO A 58 -20.80 -7.22 4.72
N LEU A 59 -19.73 -6.81 4.03
CA LEU A 59 -18.45 -6.49 4.67
C LEU A 59 -18.54 -5.18 5.46
N VAL A 60 -19.24 -4.19 4.92
CA VAL A 60 -19.48 -2.92 5.62
C VAL A 60 -20.29 -3.15 6.90
N VAL A 61 -21.36 -3.95 6.83
CA VAL A 61 -22.18 -4.32 7.98
C VAL A 61 -21.35 -5.04 9.05
N ARG A 62 -20.51 -6.00 8.64
CA ARG A 62 -19.60 -6.69 9.55
C ARG A 62 -18.59 -5.74 10.22
N ALA A 63 -17.97 -4.85 9.45
CA ALA A 63 -17.01 -3.89 9.97
C ALA A 63 -17.65 -3.00 11.05
N ASN A 64 -18.88 -2.55 10.80
CA ASN A 64 -19.64 -1.73 11.75
C ASN A 64 -20.09 -2.52 12.99
N SER A 65 -20.54 -3.77 12.82
CA SER A 65 -20.94 -4.60 13.96
C SER A 65 -19.73 -4.96 14.84
N GLU A 66 -18.58 -5.27 14.24
CA GLU A 66 -17.31 -5.50 14.94
C GLU A 66 -16.88 -4.24 15.70
N HIS A 67 -16.94 -3.06 15.05
CA HIS A 67 -16.62 -1.78 15.69
C HIS A 67 -17.50 -1.49 16.91
N ALA A 68 -18.82 -1.66 16.77
CA ALA A 68 -19.78 -1.48 17.88
C ALA A 68 -19.53 -2.46 19.03
N SER A 69 -19.23 -3.73 18.71
CA SER A 69 -18.92 -4.78 19.69
C SER A 69 -17.66 -4.45 20.49
N LEU A 70 -16.62 -3.96 19.82
CA LEU A 70 -15.40 -3.50 20.47
C LEU A 70 -15.65 -2.26 21.35
N LEU A 71 -16.41 -1.28 20.89
CA LEU A 71 -16.77 -0.12 21.73
C LEU A 71 -17.51 -0.53 23.01
N HIS A 72 -18.44 -1.49 22.91
CA HIS A 72 -19.14 -2.03 24.07
C HIS A 72 -18.21 -2.84 25.00
N HIS A 73 -17.25 -3.58 24.44
CA HIS A 73 -16.26 -4.27 25.25
C HIS A 73 -15.34 -3.28 25.98
N ARG A 74 -15.01 -2.13 25.36
CA ARG A 74 -14.17 -1.08 25.93
C ARG A 74 -14.79 -0.43 27.16
N SER A 75 -16.11 -0.32 27.21
CA SER A 75 -16.80 0.17 28.41
C SER A 75 -16.78 -0.84 29.57
N ASN A 76 -16.53 -2.13 29.27
CA ASN A 76 -16.69 -3.23 30.22
C ASN A 76 -15.36 -3.88 30.65
N SER A 77 -14.25 -3.71 29.92
CA SER A 77 -12.96 -4.38 30.18
C SER A 77 -11.73 -3.62 29.68
N THR A 78 -10.53 -4.04 30.15
CA THR A 78 -9.24 -3.51 29.71
C THR A 78 -8.86 -4.06 28.34
N PHE A 79 -8.63 -3.18 27.37
CA PHE A 79 -8.28 -3.54 25.99
C PHE A 79 -6.86 -4.08 25.83
N THR A 80 -6.71 -5.12 25.01
CA THR A 80 -5.39 -5.52 24.50
C THR A 80 -4.90 -4.53 23.42
N PRO A 81 -3.57 -4.38 23.21
CA PRO A 81 -3.03 -3.52 22.14
C PRO A 81 -3.56 -3.86 20.75
N SER A 82 -3.83 -5.15 20.48
CA SER A 82 -4.38 -5.63 19.22
C SER A 82 -5.82 -5.16 18.98
N GLN A 83 -6.68 -5.21 20.02
CA GLN A 83 -8.05 -4.73 19.96
C GLN A 83 -8.11 -3.21 19.78
N HIS A 84 -7.19 -2.48 20.42
CA HIS A 84 -7.08 -1.03 20.25
C HIS A 84 -6.69 -0.65 18.81
N ALA A 85 -5.72 -1.36 18.23
CA ALA A 85 -5.33 -1.18 16.83
C ALA A 85 -6.49 -1.49 15.88
N ARG A 86 -7.22 -2.59 16.12
CA ARG A 86 -8.37 -2.98 15.30
C ARG A 86 -9.53 -1.97 15.37
N LEU A 87 -9.85 -1.47 16.57
CA LEU A 87 -10.87 -0.43 16.74
C LEU A 87 -10.52 0.85 15.97
N THR A 88 -9.25 1.25 16.03
CA THR A 88 -8.73 2.42 15.31
C THR A 88 -8.82 2.24 13.79
N GLN A 89 -8.60 1.02 13.29
CA GLN A 89 -8.72 0.70 11.87
C GLN A 89 -10.17 0.75 11.36
N LEU A 90 -11.15 0.33 12.18
CA LEU A 90 -12.57 0.26 11.78
C LEU A 90 -13.31 1.60 11.94
N ALA A 91 -12.83 2.50 12.81
CA ALA A 91 -13.49 3.77 13.10
C ALA A 91 -13.79 4.65 11.86
N PRO A 92 -12.89 4.78 10.87
CA PRO A 92 -13.19 5.55 9.66
C PRO A 92 -14.36 4.98 8.85
N ILE A 93 -14.50 3.65 8.79
CA ILE A 93 -15.60 3.01 8.06
C ILE A 93 -16.91 3.33 8.75
N ALA A 94 -17.00 3.16 10.08
CA ALA A 94 -18.19 3.49 10.85
C ALA A 94 -18.61 4.97 10.67
N HIS A 95 -17.66 5.90 10.80
CA HIS A 95 -17.93 7.32 10.60
C HIS A 95 -18.44 7.63 9.18
N LEU A 96 -17.81 7.04 8.16
CA LEU A 96 -18.21 7.25 6.77
C LEU A 96 -19.58 6.62 6.46
N THR A 97 -19.90 5.47 7.07
CA THR A 97 -21.23 4.85 6.91
C THR A 97 -22.31 5.68 7.57
N ASP A 98 -22.06 6.25 8.75
CA ASP A 98 -23.02 7.14 9.40
C ASP A 98 -23.24 8.41 8.59
N ALA A 99 -22.17 8.97 8.02
CA ALA A 99 -22.26 10.11 7.10
C ALA A 99 -23.09 9.75 5.85
N LEU A 100 -22.86 8.57 5.26
CA LEU A 100 -23.61 8.11 4.09
C LEU A 100 -25.11 7.93 4.42
N THR A 101 -25.44 7.38 5.59
CA THR A 101 -26.83 7.23 6.06
C THR A 101 -27.51 8.59 6.22
N ARG A 102 -26.84 9.58 6.82
CA ARG A 102 -27.37 10.95 6.93
C ARG A 102 -27.62 11.59 5.56
N LEU A 103 -26.65 11.48 4.64
CA LEU A 103 -26.79 11.98 3.27
C LEU A 103 -27.92 11.29 2.52
N HIS A 104 -28.13 9.99 2.76
CA HIS A 104 -29.25 9.25 2.19
C HIS A 104 -30.60 9.76 2.70
N HIS A 105 -30.71 10.05 4.00
CA HIS A 105 -31.92 10.64 4.57
C HIS A 105 -32.22 12.02 3.96
N HIS A 106 -31.24 12.93 3.93
CA HIS A 106 -31.42 14.26 3.32
C HIS A 106 -31.81 14.17 1.83
N HIS A 107 -31.25 13.19 1.11
CA HIS A 107 -31.61 12.96 -0.28
C HIS A 107 -33.07 12.53 -0.43
N ASN A 108 -33.56 11.65 0.44
CA ASN A 108 -34.95 11.20 0.40
C ASN A 108 -35.91 12.35 0.76
N ASP A 109 -35.54 13.22 1.71
CA ASP A 109 -36.30 14.42 2.04
C ASP A 109 -36.37 15.38 0.85
N ALA A 110 -35.24 15.61 0.16
CA ALA A 110 -35.20 16.45 -1.04
C ALA A 110 -36.02 15.85 -2.20
N VAL A 111 -36.02 14.53 -2.37
CA VAL A 111 -36.88 13.83 -3.34
C VAL A 111 -38.36 13.96 -2.99
N HIS A 112 -38.71 13.89 -1.70
CA HIS A 112 -40.07 14.11 -1.25
C HIS A 112 -40.56 15.52 -1.60
N ILE A 113 -39.75 16.54 -1.29
CA ILE A 113 -40.04 17.94 -1.64
C ILE A 113 -40.20 18.11 -3.15
N LEU A 114 -39.33 17.47 -3.94
CA LEU A 114 -39.43 17.50 -5.40
C LEU A 114 -40.77 16.93 -5.89
N ASN A 115 -41.19 15.80 -5.35
CA ASN A 115 -42.44 15.12 -5.75
C ASN A 115 -43.70 15.87 -5.30
N GLU A 116 -43.65 16.59 -4.19
CA GLU A 116 -44.77 17.41 -3.70
C GLU A 116 -44.87 18.77 -4.40
N SER A 117 -43.74 19.33 -4.84
CA SER A 117 -43.71 20.60 -5.56
C SER A 117 -44.25 20.47 -6.98
N ASN A 118 -45.14 21.38 -7.38
CA ASN A 118 -45.68 21.40 -8.74
C ASN A 118 -44.79 22.26 -9.66
N PRO A 119 -44.31 21.74 -10.81
CA PRO A 119 -43.40 22.47 -11.69
C PRO A 119 -44.02 23.71 -12.34
N SER A 120 -45.36 23.82 -12.37
CA SER A 120 -46.09 24.98 -12.91
C SER A 120 -46.37 26.09 -11.90
N THR A 121 -46.40 25.77 -10.60
CA THR A 121 -46.77 26.70 -9.54
C THR A 121 -45.57 27.14 -8.70
N ASP A 122 -44.61 26.23 -8.48
CA ASP A 122 -43.46 26.44 -7.60
C ASP A 122 -42.13 26.12 -8.32
N ALA A 123 -41.92 26.74 -9.49
CA ALA A 123 -40.78 26.47 -10.35
C ALA A 123 -39.41 26.67 -9.66
N ASP A 124 -39.27 27.71 -8.82
CA ASP A 124 -38.02 28.00 -8.10
C ASP A 124 -37.71 26.93 -7.04
N MET A 125 -38.73 26.48 -6.29
CA MET A 125 -38.60 25.42 -5.28
C MET A 125 -38.26 24.08 -5.93
N HIS A 126 -38.94 23.77 -7.05
CA HIS A 126 -38.69 22.57 -7.82
C HIS A 126 -37.28 22.54 -8.43
N GLN A 127 -36.75 23.70 -8.85
CA GLN A 127 -35.38 23.78 -9.36
C GLN A 127 -34.34 23.63 -8.23
N LEU A 128 -34.56 24.28 -7.08
CA LEU A 128 -33.74 24.15 -5.88
C LEU A 128 -33.62 22.69 -5.43
N ALA A 129 -34.74 21.97 -5.36
CA ALA A 129 -34.75 20.56 -4.97
C ALA A 129 -33.97 19.66 -5.96
N ARG A 130 -34.06 19.94 -7.27
CA ARG A 130 -33.25 19.22 -8.29
C ARG A 130 -31.76 19.45 -8.09
N ASP A 131 -31.35 20.69 -7.89
CA ASP A 131 -29.94 21.05 -7.71
C ASP A 131 -29.39 20.45 -6.41
N GLU A 132 -30.18 20.47 -5.33
CA GLU A 132 -29.85 19.82 -4.06
C GLU A 132 -29.66 18.30 -4.24
N ILE A 133 -30.59 17.62 -4.92
CA ILE A 133 -30.47 16.19 -5.24
C ILE A 133 -29.18 15.88 -6.01
N GLN A 134 -28.79 16.72 -6.97
CA GLN A 134 -27.54 16.53 -7.73
C GLN A 134 -26.30 16.65 -6.83
N THR A 135 -26.27 17.66 -5.95
CA THR A 135 -25.16 17.85 -5.00
C THR A 135 -25.06 16.69 -4.00
N LEU A 136 -26.19 16.29 -3.39
CA LEU A 136 -26.26 15.17 -2.46
C LEU A 136 -25.86 13.86 -3.11
N ASN A 137 -26.24 13.63 -4.37
CA ASN A 137 -25.76 12.49 -5.13
C ASN A 137 -24.24 12.50 -5.25
N LEU A 138 -23.62 13.61 -5.66
CA LEU A 138 -22.16 13.69 -5.76
C LEU A 138 -21.46 13.40 -4.42
N GLU A 139 -22.01 13.89 -3.31
CA GLU A 139 -21.49 13.63 -1.96
C GLU A 139 -21.64 12.17 -1.53
N LYS A 140 -22.79 11.54 -1.81
CA LYS A 140 -23.02 10.10 -1.60
C LYS A 140 -21.98 9.27 -2.37
N HIS A 141 -21.73 9.61 -3.64
CA HIS A 141 -20.73 8.93 -4.47
C HIS A 141 -19.32 9.06 -3.88
N ARG A 142 -18.89 10.28 -3.52
CA ARG A 142 -17.59 10.52 -2.89
C ARG A 142 -17.43 9.73 -1.59
N THR A 143 -18.46 9.70 -0.77
CA THR A 143 -18.46 8.96 0.50
C THR A 143 -18.35 7.45 0.28
N ALA A 144 -19.09 6.91 -0.69
CA ALA A 144 -19.00 5.50 -1.05
C ALA A 144 -17.62 5.10 -1.62
N VAL A 145 -17.01 5.96 -2.46
CA VAL A 145 -15.60 5.80 -2.90
C VAL A 145 -14.65 5.71 -1.70
N HIS A 146 -14.83 6.59 -0.70
CA HIS A 146 -14.00 6.58 0.51
C HIS A 146 -14.19 5.31 1.35
N ILE A 147 -15.42 4.78 1.46
CA ILE A 147 -15.68 3.52 2.18
C ILE A 147 -14.96 2.36 1.49
N ILE A 148 -15.13 2.22 0.17
CA ILE A 148 -14.47 1.17 -0.62
C ILE A 148 -12.95 1.29 -0.51
N SER A 149 -12.42 2.50 -0.55
CA SER A 149 -10.99 2.78 -0.40
C SER A 149 -10.44 2.36 0.98
N HIS A 150 -11.21 2.56 2.05
CA HIS A 150 -10.84 2.09 3.38
C HIS A 150 -10.87 0.56 3.47
N LEU A 151 -11.90 -0.09 2.92
CA LEU A 151 -11.97 -1.55 2.86
C LEU A 151 -10.76 -2.17 2.14
N LEU A 152 -10.32 -1.58 1.02
CA LEU A 152 -9.13 -2.01 0.29
C LEU A 152 -7.84 -1.93 1.13
N ARG A 153 -7.69 -0.89 1.94
CA ARG A 153 -6.50 -0.70 2.80
C ARG A 153 -6.45 -1.69 3.96
N MET A 154 -7.57 -2.30 4.36
CA MET A 154 -7.60 -3.24 5.49
C MET A 154 -7.14 -4.66 5.14
N GLN A 155 -7.05 -5.02 3.85
CA GLN A 155 -6.59 -6.34 3.44
C GLN A 155 -5.09 -6.52 3.79
N PRO A 156 -4.67 -7.69 4.32
CA PRO A 156 -3.33 -7.92 4.87
C PRO A 156 -2.19 -7.72 3.84
N ASN A 157 -2.52 -7.79 2.55
CA ASN A 157 -1.57 -7.60 1.45
C ASN A 157 -1.22 -6.12 1.22
N HIS A 158 -2.04 -5.18 1.73
CA HIS A 158 -1.71 -3.77 1.78
C HIS A 158 -0.93 -3.47 3.05
N THR A 159 0.37 -3.80 3.02
CA THR A 159 1.35 -3.02 3.78
C THR A 159 1.48 -1.62 3.14
N THR A 160 0.38 -0.89 2.97
CA THR A 160 0.41 0.56 2.90
C THR A 160 0.45 1.06 4.33
N GLN A 161 1.66 1.09 4.88
CA GLN A 161 2.01 2.13 5.85
C GLN A 161 1.84 3.48 5.13
N HIS A 162 0.59 3.93 5.00
CA HIS A 162 0.25 5.32 4.75
C HIS A 162 0.39 6.06 6.08
N THR A 163 1.55 5.93 6.71
CA THR A 163 2.02 6.81 7.77
C THR A 163 3.25 7.47 7.21
N ALA A 164 3.25 8.79 7.29
CA ALA A 164 4.33 9.66 6.84
C ALA A 164 5.70 9.16 7.36
N ALA A 165 6.38 8.36 6.56
CA ALA A 165 7.74 7.93 6.81
C ALA A 165 8.65 8.68 5.82
N PRO A 166 9.56 9.54 6.30
CA PRO A 166 10.51 10.22 5.45
C PRO A 166 11.62 9.22 5.09
N ALA A 167 11.42 8.46 4.01
CA ALA A 167 12.45 7.89 3.12
C ALA A 167 11.83 6.88 2.15
N ASN A 168 11.05 7.36 1.18
CA ASN A 168 10.59 6.52 0.06
C ASN A 168 11.71 6.35 -0.98
N SER A 169 12.93 5.99 -0.54
CA SER A 169 14.02 5.60 -1.43
C SER A 169 13.95 4.10 -1.72
N ALA A 170 14.43 3.70 -2.89
CA ALA A 170 14.43 2.31 -3.34
C ALA A 170 15.82 1.89 -3.81
N ILE A 171 16.16 0.63 -3.59
CA ILE A 171 17.30 -0.04 -4.20
C ILE A 171 16.74 -0.91 -5.33
N VAL A 172 17.21 -0.68 -6.55
CA VAL A 172 16.81 -1.45 -7.73
C VAL A 172 18.00 -2.30 -8.15
N GLU A 173 17.83 -3.61 -8.12
CA GLU A 173 18.82 -4.59 -8.57
C GLU A 173 18.37 -5.16 -9.91
N ILE A 174 19.18 -4.99 -10.96
CA ILE A 174 18.92 -5.53 -12.28
C ILE A 174 20.01 -6.56 -12.59
N ARG A 175 19.61 -7.80 -12.92
CA ARG A 175 20.54 -8.90 -13.22
C ARG A 175 20.19 -9.55 -14.55
N ALA A 176 21.23 -9.94 -15.28
CA ALA A 176 21.07 -10.71 -16.52
C ALA A 176 20.55 -12.12 -16.20
N GLY A 177 19.55 -12.57 -16.96
CA GLY A 177 19.00 -13.92 -16.87
C GLY A 177 19.48 -14.80 -18.02
N THR A 178 18.54 -15.54 -18.61
CA THR A 178 18.79 -16.42 -19.75
C THR A 178 19.08 -15.58 -21.00
N GLY A 179 20.15 -15.89 -21.73
CA GLY A 179 20.53 -15.17 -22.96
C GLY A 179 21.98 -14.69 -23.01
N GLY A 180 22.79 -14.97 -21.98
CA GLY A 180 24.23 -14.70 -21.98
C GLY A 180 24.55 -13.21 -22.17
N ASP A 181 25.44 -12.89 -23.11
CA ASP A 181 25.83 -11.50 -23.38
C ASP A 181 24.67 -10.61 -23.88
N GLU A 182 23.70 -11.19 -24.59
CA GLU A 182 22.51 -10.45 -25.02
C GLU A 182 21.63 -10.07 -23.82
N ALA A 183 21.51 -10.94 -22.81
CA ALA A 183 20.83 -10.59 -21.57
C ALA A 183 21.54 -9.45 -20.85
N ALA A 184 22.89 -9.42 -20.87
CA ALA A 184 23.66 -8.33 -20.30
C ALA A 184 23.48 -7.00 -21.05
N LEU A 185 23.38 -7.03 -22.38
CA LEU A 185 23.03 -5.84 -23.17
C LEU A 185 21.62 -5.35 -22.83
N PHE A 186 20.67 -6.26 -22.65
CA PHE A 186 19.31 -5.90 -22.25
C PHE A 186 19.24 -5.27 -20.84
N VAL A 187 20.08 -5.69 -19.89
CA VAL A 187 20.21 -5.02 -18.58
C VAL A 187 20.67 -3.57 -18.75
N ALA A 188 21.60 -3.30 -19.67
CA ALA A 188 22.04 -1.94 -19.97
C ALA A 188 20.92 -1.09 -20.58
N ASP A 189 20.08 -1.67 -21.44
CA ASP A 189 18.88 -0.99 -21.97
C ASP A 189 17.88 -0.64 -20.86
N LEU A 190 17.61 -1.58 -19.94
CA LEU A 190 16.75 -1.34 -18.78
C LEU A 190 17.32 -0.26 -17.86
N HIS A 191 18.62 -0.26 -17.63
CA HIS A 191 19.29 0.81 -16.89
C HIS A 191 19.07 2.18 -17.53
N ALA A 192 19.31 2.29 -18.84
CA ALA A 192 19.12 3.54 -19.57
C ALA A 192 17.66 4.02 -19.50
N MET A 193 16.71 3.10 -19.60
CA MET A 193 15.28 3.36 -19.45
C MET A 193 14.94 3.91 -18.05
N TYR A 194 15.35 3.21 -16.98
CA TYR A 194 15.07 3.62 -15.61
C TYR A 194 15.79 4.90 -15.21
N HIS A 195 17.00 5.13 -15.73
CA HIS A 195 17.73 6.38 -15.52
C HIS A 195 16.97 7.58 -16.11
N LYS A 196 16.49 7.47 -17.36
CA LYS A 196 15.65 8.52 -17.99
C LYS A 196 14.34 8.72 -17.23
N PHE A 197 13.71 7.64 -16.80
CA PHE A 197 12.50 7.67 -15.98
C PHE A 197 12.73 8.41 -14.64
N ALA A 198 13.83 8.12 -13.96
CA ALA A 198 14.22 8.79 -12.71
C ALA A 198 14.45 10.29 -12.93
N LEU A 199 15.17 10.69 -13.99
CA LEU A 199 15.39 12.10 -14.33
C LEU A 199 14.08 12.86 -14.54
N ARG A 200 13.13 12.28 -15.29
CA ARG A 200 11.83 12.89 -15.53
C ARG A 200 11.02 13.07 -14.25
N ASN A 201 11.10 12.11 -13.33
CA ASN A 201 10.44 12.15 -12.03
C ASN A 201 11.21 12.96 -10.97
N LYS A 202 12.30 13.66 -11.36
CA LYS A 202 13.17 14.44 -10.45
C LYS A 202 13.74 13.59 -9.30
N TRP A 203 14.02 12.32 -9.58
CA TRP A 203 14.67 11.42 -8.64
C TRP A 203 16.18 11.44 -8.84
N ASN A 204 16.91 11.35 -7.73
CA ASN A 204 18.35 11.14 -7.76
C ASN A 204 18.63 9.64 -7.96
N ALA A 205 19.29 9.29 -9.07
CA ALA A 205 19.75 7.94 -9.35
C ALA A 205 21.25 7.83 -9.14
N ARG A 206 21.68 6.96 -8.20
CA ARG A 206 23.08 6.71 -7.90
C ARG A 206 23.40 5.23 -8.09
N ILE A 207 24.40 4.93 -8.93
CA ILE A 207 24.93 3.56 -9.06
C ILE A 207 25.69 3.21 -7.77
N LEU A 208 25.31 2.09 -7.13
CA LEU A 208 26.01 1.54 -5.96
C LEU A 208 27.05 0.51 -6.37
N SER A 209 26.71 -0.34 -7.34
CA SER A 209 27.57 -1.39 -7.88
C SER A 209 27.16 -1.72 -9.29
N GLN A 210 28.12 -2.04 -10.15
CA GLN A 210 27.87 -2.50 -11.51
C GLN A 210 28.94 -3.52 -11.93
N SER A 211 28.53 -4.52 -12.71
CA SER A 211 29.39 -5.54 -13.29
C SER A 211 29.23 -5.52 -14.80
N THR A 212 30.28 -5.10 -15.52
CA THR A 212 30.27 -4.90 -16.97
C THR A 212 30.73 -6.16 -17.72
N THR A 213 30.31 -6.27 -18.99
CA THR A 213 30.83 -7.27 -19.94
C THR A 213 31.70 -6.63 -21.01
N THR A 214 32.47 -7.44 -21.74
CA THR A 214 33.34 -6.99 -22.84
C THR A 214 32.58 -6.31 -23.97
N LEU A 215 31.32 -6.70 -24.20
CA LEU A 215 30.45 -6.16 -25.24
C LEU A 215 29.67 -4.90 -24.81
N GLY A 216 30.00 -4.33 -23.65
CA GLY A 216 29.35 -3.12 -23.14
C GLY A 216 28.00 -3.35 -22.44
N GLY A 217 27.66 -4.62 -22.15
CA GLY A 217 26.50 -4.98 -21.34
C GLY A 217 26.79 -4.96 -19.84
N LEU A 218 25.76 -5.22 -19.04
CA LEU A 218 25.83 -5.30 -17.58
C LEU A 218 25.31 -6.67 -17.10
N ARG A 219 26.12 -7.44 -16.37
CA ARG A 219 25.67 -8.69 -15.72
C ARG A 219 24.82 -8.40 -14.50
N GLU A 220 25.22 -7.39 -13.74
CA GLU A 220 24.56 -6.95 -12.51
C GLU A 220 24.68 -5.44 -12.39
N LEU A 221 23.60 -4.80 -11.96
CA LEU A 221 23.54 -3.39 -11.65
C LEU A 221 22.71 -3.17 -10.40
N ILE A 222 23.24 -2.41 -9.45
CA ILE A 222 22.54 -1.97 -8.24
C ILE A 222 22.44 -0.45 -8.25
N LEU A 223 21.21 0.05 -8.31
CA LEU A 223 20.89 1.47 -8.31
C LEU A 223 20.21 1.86 -7.00
N ARG A 224 20.58 3.00 -6.46
CA ARG A 224 19.82 3.69 -5.42
C ARG A 224 19.04 4.83 -6.06
N LEU A 225 17.72 4.81 -5.88
CA LEU A 225 16.83 5.86 -6.33
C LEU A 225 16.26 6.60 -5.10
N SER A 226 16.43 7.92 -5.07
CA SER A 226 15.98 8.77 -3.96
C SER A 226 15.12 9.92 -4.47
N GLY A 227 13.98 10.14 -3.81
CA GLY A 227 13.00 11.14 -4.22
C GLY A 227 11.63 10.91 -3.57
N PRO A 228 10.61 11.67 -3.98
CA PRO A 228 9.23 11.45 -3.53
C PRO A 228 8.65 10.16 -4.12
N ALA A 229 8.05 9.31 -3.28
CA ALA A 229 7.28 8.12 -3.67
C ALA A 229 7.98 7.14 -4.63
N VAL A 230 9.32 7.06 -4.60
CA VAL A 230 10.10 6.21 -5.52
C VAL A 230 9.71 4.75 -5.37
N TYR A 231 9.75 4.22 -4.14
CA TYR A 231 9.49 2.82 -3.88
C TYR A 231 8.08 2.41 -4.32
N ASP A 232 7.07 3.23 -4.03
CA ASP A 232 5.67 2.91 -4.32
C ASP A 232 5.39 2.82 -5.83
N THR A 233 6.14 3.60 -6.61
CA THR A 233 6.05 3.61 -8.08
C THR A 233 6.87 2.45 -8.67
N ILE A 234 8.16 2.35 -8.31
CA ILE A 234 9.09 1.43 -8.96
C ILE A 234 8.91 -0.02 -8.49
N ARG A 235 8.27 -0.30 -7.34
CA ARG A 235 7.96 -1.67 -6.90
C ARG A 235 7.14 -2.46 -7.92
N LEU A 236 6.37 -1.77 -8.76
CA LEU A 236 5.57 -2.39 -9.82
C LEU A 236 6.43 -2.91 -10.99
N GLU A 237 7.71 -2.53 -11.02
CA GLU A 237 8.70 -3.05 -11.96
C GLU A 237 9.34 -4.36 -11.49
N ALA A 238 9.09 -4.80 -10.25
CA ALA A 238 9.71 -6.02 -9.74
C ALA A 238 9.20 -7.26 -10.49
N GLY A 239 10.13 -8.10 -10.96
CA GLY A 239 9.86 -9.36 -11.65
C GLY A 239 10.81 -9.65 -12.83
N VAL A 240 10.44 -10.63 -13.66
CA VAL A 240 11.23 -11.02 -14.84
C VAL A 240 10.76 -10.28 -16.10
N HIS A 241 11.69 -9.59 -16.73
CA HIS A 241 11.52 -8.89 -18.00
C HIS A 241 12.07 -9.74 -19.14
N ARG A 242 11.29 -9.92 -20.20
CA ARG A 242 11.66 -10.73 -21.37
C ARG A 242 11.85 -9.84 -22.59
N VAL A 243 12.93 -10.01 -23.34
CA VAL A 243 13.16 -9.33 -24.62
C VAL A 243 13.16 -10.33 -25.78
N GLN A 244 12.57 -9.93 -26.89
CA GLN A 244 12.57 -10.65 -28.15
C GLN A 244 13.09 -9.73 -29.25
N ARG A 245 14.34 -9.94 -29.67
CA ARG A 245 15.00 -9.17 -30.74
C ARG A 245 16.08 -9.97 -31.42
N VAL A 246 16.59 -9.47 -32.54
CA VAL A 246 17.84 -9.95 -33.13
C VAL A 246 18.99 -9.39 -32.29
N PRO A 247 19.78 -10.23 -31.60
CA PRO A 247 20.90 -9.77 -30.78
C PRO A 247 21.95 -9.04 -31.61
N ALA A 248 22.68 -8.12 -30.98
CA ALA A 248 23.84 -7.48 -31.63
C ALA A 248 24.97 -8.49 -31.92
N THR A 249 24.97 -9.63 -31.21
CA THR A 249 25.96 -10.71 -31.36
C THR A 249 25.57 -11.77 -32.39
N GLU A 250 24.39 -11.65 -33.01
CA GLU A 250 23.86 -12.66 -33.93
C GLU A 250 24.06 -12.25 -35.39
N THR A 251 24.63 -13.14 -36.21
CA THR A 251 24.93 -12.86 -37.63
C THR A 251 23.77 -13.28 -38.55
N GLY A 252 22.96 -14.26 -38.15
CA GLY A 252 21.91 -14.87 -38.99
C GLY A 252 20.56 -14.14 -38.99
N GLY A 253 20.44 -12.97 -38.35
CA GLY A 253 19.18 -12.23 -38.29
C GLY A 253 18.05 -12.91 -37.50
N ARG A 254 18.37 -13.97 -36.75
CA ARG A 254 17.37 -14.75 -36.00
C ARG A 254 16.94 -13.99 -34.73
N VAL A 255 15.64 -13.99 -34.46
CA VAL A 255 15.11 -13.43 -33.21
C VAL A 255 15.40 -14.38 -32.06
N HIS A 256 16.15 -13.89 -31.07
CA HIS A 256 16.40 -14.60 -29.82
C HIS A 256 15.49 -14.07 -28.71
N THR A 257 15.28 -14.91 -27.71
CA THR A 257 14.52 -14.55 -26.51
C THR A 257 15.45 -14.60 -25.30
N SER A 258 15.64 -13.44 -24.67
CA SER A 258 16.49 -13.28 -23.48
C SER A 258 15.66 -12.73 -22.32
N THR A 259 16.17 -12.85 -21.09
CA THR A 259 15.52 -12.38 -19.87
C THR A 259 16.46 -11.57 -18.98
N ALA A 260 15.88 -10.67 -18.19
CA ALA A 260 16.54 -9.95 -17.11
C ALA A 260 15.60 -9.91 -15.90
N SER A 261 16.14 -10.01 -14.70
CA SER A 261 15.39 -9.89 -13.45
C SER A 261 15.57 -8.49 -12.86
N VAL A 262 14.48 -7.87 -12.44
CA VAL A 262 14.47 -6.60 -11.70
C VAL A 262 13.91 -6.88 -10.30
N ALA A 263 14.70 -6.61 -9.26
CA ALA A 263 14.25 -6.65 -7.88
C ALA A 263 14.26 -5.24 -7.30
N VAL A 264 13.24 -4.91 -6.50
CA VAL A 264 13.06 -3.59 -5.91
C VAL A 264 12.91 -3.73 -4.40
N LEU A 265 13.88 -3.20 -3.67
CA LEU A 265 13.92 -3.24 -2.21
C LEU A 265 13.76 -1.83 -1.65
N ARG A 266 13.13 -1.72 -0.47
CA ARG A 266 13.05 -0.44 0.24
C ARG A 266 14.42 -0.10 0.82
N ASP A 267 14.85 1.15 0.67
CA ASP A 267 16.10 1.61 1.27
C ASP A 267 15.87 1.96 2.75
N ASP A 268 16.32 1.09 3.66
CA ASP A 268 16.20 1.26 5.11
C ASP A 268 17.38 2.01 5.75
N THR A 269 18.32 2.54 4.94
CA THR A 269 19.55 3.17 5.43
C THR A 269 19.29 4.37 6.34
N SER A 270 18.22 5.14 6.11
CA SER A 270 17.85 6.27 6.99
C SER A 270 17.24 5.82 8.33
N MET A 271 16.67 4.62 8.39
CA MET A 271 16.01 4.03 9.56
C MET A 271 16.95 3.13 10.37
N ALA A 272 18.23 3.03 9.98
CA ALA A 272 19.25 2.29 10.71
C ALA A 272 19.56 2.98 12.05
N LYS A 273 18.64 2.83 13.01
CA LYS A 273 18.87 3.17 14.42
C LYS A 273 20.09 2.36 14.85
N ARG A 274 21.17 3.04 15.24
CA ARG A 274 22.38 2.41 15.77
C ARG A 274 21.94 1.51 16.92
N LEU A 275 22.13 0.20 16.77
CA LEU A 275 21.86 -0.81 17.79
C LEU A 275 22.69 -0.44 19.03
N THR A 276 22.05 0.30 19.93
CA THR A 276 22.65 0.77 21.16
C THR A 276 22.17 -0.18 22.23
N LEU A 277 23.11 -0.95 22.79
CA LEU A 277 22.85 -1.83 23.93
C LEU A 277 22.32 -0.98 25.09
N ARG A 278 21.14 -1.33 25.60
CA ARG A 278 20.60 -0.73 26.82
C ARG A 278 21.10 -1.54 27.99
N GLU A 279 21.61 -0.87 29.01
CA GLU A 279 22.13 -1.53 30.21
C GLU A 279 21.05 -2.33 30.95
N ALA A 280 19.79 -1.87 30.90
CA ALA A 280 18.64 -2.56 31.51
C ALA A 280 18.36 -3.96 30.91
N ASP A 281 18.79 -4.21 29.68
CA ASP A 281 18.53 -5.47 28.97
C ASP A 281 19.68 -6.49 29.12
N VAL A 282 20.73 -6.14 29.87
CA VAL A 282 21.94 -6.97 30.04
C VAL A 282 22.11 -7.40 31.49
N LYS A 283 22.09 -8.72 31.69
CA LYS A 283 22.48 -9.35 32.95
C LYS A 283 23.99 -9.60 32.97
N ILE A 284 24.66 -9.20 34.04
CA ILE A 284 26.10 -9.39 34.22
C ILE A 284 26.33 -10.35 35.38
N ASP A 285 26.92 -11.51 35.07
CA ASP A 285 27.33 -12.52 36.06
C ASP A 285 28.86 -12.47 36.20
N VAL A 286 29.36 -12.46 37.43
CA VAL A 286 30.79 -12.42 37.75
C VAL A 286 31.17 -13.74 38.41
N TYR A 287 32.30 -14.32 38.02
CA TYR A 287 32.76 -15.62 38.51
C TYR A 287 34.29 -15.74 38.48
N ARG A 288 34.81 -16.82 39.05
CA ARG A 288 36.26 -17.08 39.07
C ARG A 288 36.74 -17.54 37.70
N ALA A 289 37.86 -16.97 37.24
CA ALA A 289 38.47 -17.33 35.97
C ALA A 289 38.96 -18.79 35.97
N SER A 290 38.93 -19.45 34.82
CA SER A 290 39.45 -20.81 34.67
C SER A 290 40.80 -20.81 33.94
N GLY A 291 41.75 -21.65 34.38
CA GLY A 291 43.03 -21.84 33.70
C GLY A 291 44.25 -21.92 34.64
N ALA A 292 45.45 -22.02 34.03
CA ALA A 292 46.71 -22.04 34.76
C ALA A 292 46.96 -20.69 35.43
N GLY A 293 46.81 -20.63 36.76
CA GLY A 293 46.96 -19.40 37.52
C GLY A 293 47.33 -19.65 38.99
N GLY A 294 48.02 -18.68 39.59
CA GLY A 294 48.39 -18.71 41.01
C GLY A 294 47.22 -18.36 41.93
N GLN A 295 47.52 -17.96 43.18
CA GLN A 295 46.51 -17.63 44.19
C GLN A 295 45.45 -16.62 43.74
N HIS A 296 45.83 -15.69 42.84
CA HIS A 296 44.93 -14.68 42.30
C HIS A 296 43.76 -15.27 41.48
N VAL A 297 43.98 -16.36 40.74
CA VAL A 297 42.92 -17.02 39.95
C VAL A 297 41.97 -17.80 40.84
N ASN A 298 42.46 -18.34 41.97
CA ASN A 298 41.66 -19.13 42.90
C ASN A 298 40.79 -18.28 43.84
N LYS A 299 41.21 -17.05 44.15
CA LYS A 299 40.53 -16.16 45.12
C LYS A 299 39.75 -15.01 44.47
N THR A 300 40.17 -14.50 43.31
CA THR A 300 39.59 -13.28 42.72
C THR A 300 38.56 -13.60 41.63
N GLU A 301 37.35 -13.04 41.76
CA GLU A 301 36.26 -13.14 40.77
C GLU A 301 36.47 -12.12 39.65
N SER A 302 37.39 -12.44 38.74
CA SER A 302 37.78 -11.54 37.64
C SER A 302 37.08 -11.83 36.32
N ALA A 303 36.49 -13.01 36.13
CA ALA A 303 35.80 -13.38 34.89
C ALA A 303 34.36 -12.84 34.86
N VAL A 304 33.94 -12.35 33.70
CA VAL A 304 32.62 -11.73 33.52
C VAL A 304 31.87 -12.39 32.37
N ARG A 305 30.60 -12.70 32.60
CA ARG A 305 29.63 -13.16 31.61
C ARG A 305 28.54 -12.11 31.47
N ALA A 306 28.37 -11.59 30.26
CA ALA A 306 27.28 -10.69 29.91
C ALA A 306 26.22 -11.47 29.12
N THR A 307 24.97 -11.39 29.54
CA THR A 307 23.81 -12.05 28.92
C THR A 307 22.78 -11.02 28.52
N HIS A 308 22.43 -10.95 27.24
CA HIS A 308 21.32 -10.13 26.77
C HIS A 308 20.00 -10.87 27.02
N ILE A 309 19.19 -10.38 27.96
CA ILE A 309 17.97 -11.05 28.46
C ILE A 309 16.97 -11.29 27.32
N PRO A 310 16.66 -10.32 26.43
CA PRO A 310 15.66 -10.51 25.39
C PRO A 310 16.04 -11.54 24.32
N THR A 311 17.32 -11.65 23.97
CA THR A 311 17.77 -12.55 22.88
C THR A 311 18.42 -13.83 23.36
N GLY A 312 18.68 -13.96 24.66
CA GLY A 312 19.42 -15.08 25.26
C GLY A 312 20.88 -15.19 24.82
N LEU A 313 21.46 -14.14 24.20
CA LEU A 313 22.84 -14.18 23.74
C LEU A 313 23.78 -13.95 24.92
N VAL A 314 24.82 -14.77 25.01
CA VAL A 314 25.80 -14.72 26.08
C VAL A 314 27.17 -14.41 25.48
N ALA A 315 27.96 -13.57 26.15
CA ALA A 315 29.37 -13.35 25.86
C ALA A 315 30.17 -13.39 27.18
N THR A 316 31.39 -13.91 27.14
CA THR A 316 32.25 -14.09 28.32
C THR A 316 33.63 -13.52 28.05
N SER A 317 34.25 -12.89 29.04
CA SER A 317 35.63 -12.42 28.99
C SER A 317 36.36 -12.72 30.29
N GLN A 318 37.60 -13.21 30.17
CA GLN A 318 38.49 -13.53 31.30
C GLN A 318 39.97 -13.25 31.01
N GLU A 319 40.26 -12.39 30.03
CA GLU A 319 41.62 -12.15 29.53
C GLU A 319 42.46 -11.29 30.46
N ASP A 320 41.87 -10.28 31.11
CA ASP A 320 42.57 -9.37 32.00
C ASP A 320 42.39 -9.80 33.48
N ARG A 321 43.30 -9.38 34.35
CA ARG A 321 43.19 -9.57 35.81
C ARG A 321 42.11 -8.66 36.41
N SER A 322 41.77 -7.56 35.73
CA SER A 322 40.76 -6.59 36.16
C SER A 322 39.35 -6.97 35.71
N GLN A 323 38.42 -7.09 36.66
CA GLN A 323 36.99 -7.32 36.41
C GLN A 323 36.37 -6.24 35.51
N HIS A 324 36.72 -4.97 35.71
CA HIS A 324 36.14 -3.86 34.94
C HIS A 324 36.53 -3.92 33.46
N ARG A 325 37.78 -4.33 33.16
CA ARG A 325 38.24 -4.54 31.79
C ARG A 325 37.56 -5.74 31.15
N ASN A 326 37.43 -6.84 31.87
CA ASN A 326 36.68 -8.00 31.39
C ASN A 326 35.19 -7.69 31.17
N LYS A 327 34.57 -6.85 32.02
CA LYS A 327 33.21 -6.37 31.81
C LYS A 327 33.10 -5.56 30.51
N ALA A 328 34.03 -4.64 30.25
CA ALA A 328 34.02 -3.85 29.02
C ALA A 328 34.16 -4.75 27.78
N LEU A 329 35.12 -5.68 27.78
CA LEU A 329 35.33 -6.63 26.68
C LEU A 329 34.14 -7.58 26.48
N ALA A 330 33.52 -8.07 27.56
CA ALA A 330 32.33 -8.91 27.48
C ALA A 330 31.13 -8.15 26.88
N LEU A 331 30.94 -6.88 27.25
CA LEU A 331 29.90 -6.03 26.67
C LEU A 331 30.16 -5.71 25.19
N GLU A 332 31.41 -5.44 24.80
CA GLU A 332 31.80 -5.23 23.41
C GLU A 332 31.58 -6.49 22.56
N ALA A 333 32.00 -7.66 23.05
CA ALA A 333 31.76 -8.93 22.38
C ALA A 333 30.26 -9.25 22.27
N LEU A 334 29.45 -8.93 23.30
CA LEU A 334 28.00 -9.06 23.27
C LEU A 334 27.38 -8.13 22.21
N ALA A 335 27.85 -6.88 22.12
CA ALA A 335 27.43 -5.91 21.11
C ALA A 335 27.69 -6.42 19.70
N ALA A 336 28.90 -6.94 19.46
CA ALA A 336 29.30 -7.51 18.17
C ALA A 336 28.43 -8.71 17.79
N ARG A 337 28.15 -9.63 18.73
CA ARG A 337 27.27 -10.79 18.50
C ARG A 337 25.83 -10.37 18.18
N LEU A 338 25.30 -9.38 18.89
CA LEU A 338 23.97 -8.81 18.62
C LEU A 338 23.90 -8.15 17.25
N ALA A 339 24.91 -7.34 16.90
CA ALA A 339 24.99 -6.71 15.59
C ALA A 339 25.07 -7.74 14.46
N ALA A 340 25.88 -8.80 14.63
CA ALA A 340 25.98 -9.89 13.65
C ALA A 340 24.65 -10.64 13.49
N LYS A 341 23.95 -10.98 14.59
CA LYS A 341 22.63 -11.62 14.55
C LYS A 341 21.60 -10.77 13.81
N HIS A 342 21.50 -9.48 14.16
CA HIS A 342 20.58 -8.57 13.47
C HIS A 342 20.94 -8.37 12.00
N ALA A 343 22.22 -8.30 11.65
CA ALA A 343 22.66 -8.23 10.27
C ALA A 343 22.25 -9.48 9.48
N ALA A 344 22.42 -10.68 10.07
CA ALA A 344 22.01 -11.94 9.47
C ALA A 344 20.48 -12.03 9.28
N GLU A 345 19.69 -11.63 10.29
CA GLU A 345 18.23 -11.58 10.20
C GLU A 345 17.76 -10.62 9.10
N LYS A 346 18.34 -9.41 9.03
CA LYS A 346 18.04 -8.45 7.97
C LYS A 346 18.40 -8.99 6.58
N ALA A 347 19.56 -9.64 6.45
CA ALA A 347 19.97 -10.24 5.19
C ALA A 347 19.03 -11.37 4.77
N ALA A 348 18.58 -12.22 5.70
CA ALA A 348 17.63 -13.28 5.45
C ALA A 348 16.26 -12.73 5.01
N SER A 349 15.75 -11.68 5.67
CA SER A 349 14.51 -10.99 5.28
C SER A 349 14.61 -10.42 3.87
N LYS A 350 15.69 -9.69 3.55
CA LYS A 350 15.92 -9.14 2.20
C LYS A 350 16.05 -10.24 1.14
N LEU A 351 16.69 -11.36 1.47
CA LEU A 351 16.78 -12.50 0.56
C LEU A 351 15.41 -13.13 0.29
N SER A 352 14.58 -13.27 1.32
CA SER A 352 13.21 -13.77 1.20
C SER A 352 12.36 -12.85 0.33
N GLU A 353 12.41 -11.53 0.57
CA GLU A 353 11.72 -10.52 -0.26
C GLU A 353 12.16 -10.60 -1.72
N ARG A 354 13.47 -10.72 -1.97
CA ARG A 354 14.01 -10.87 -3.33
C ARG A 354 13.48 -12.14 -4.00
N ARG A 355 13.47 -13.27 -3.29
CA ARG A 355 12.94 -14.55 -3.82
C ARG A 355 11.44 -14.46 -4.11
N ALA A 356 10.66 -13.81 -3.25
CA ALA A 356 9.23 -13.63 -3.48
C ALA A 356 8.94 -12.79 -4.74
N GLN A 357 9.76 -11.78 -5.03
CA GLN A 357 9.62 -10.95 -6.23
C GLN A 357 10.03 -11.65 -7.53
N LEU A 358 11.06 -12.49 -7.47
CA LEU A 358 11.65 -13.12 -8.66
C LEU A 358 11.14 -14.53 -8.94
N GLY A 359 10.41 -15.15 -8.01
CA GLY A 359 9.98 -16.54 -8.08
C GLY A 359 11.09 -17.52 -7.70
N SER A 360 10.74 -18.81 -7.61
CA SER A 360 11.69 -19.89 -7.30
C SER A 360 12.59 -20.24 -8.49
N THR A 361 12.17 -19.95 -9.72
CA THR A 361 12.92 -20.26 -10.94
C THR A 361 13.43 -18.98 -11.61
N MET A 362 14.50 -18.45 -11.02
CA MET A 362 15.23 -17.29 -11.53
C MET A 362 15.65 -17.51 -13.01
N GLY A 363 14.86 -17.00 -13.96
CA GLY A 363 15.18 -17.04 -15.40
C GLY A 363 14.39 -18.03 -16.25
N GLU A 364 13.38 -18.73 -15.71
CA GLU A 364 12.48 -19.54 -16.53
C GLU A 364 11.53 -18.67 -17.38
N ARG A 365 11.18 -19.16 -18.58
CA ARG A 365 10.45 -18.40 -19.60
C ARG A 365 8.96 -18.14 -19.24
N SER A 366 8.46 -18.81 -18.20
CA SER A 366 7.07 -18.81 -17.73
C SER A 366 6.74 -17.60 -16.86
N ASP A 367 7.60 -17.21 -15.93
CA ASP A 367 7.31 -16.20 -14.88
C ASP A 367 7.55 -14.74 -15.32
N ARG A 368 7.27 -14.44 -16.59
CA ARG A 368 7.51 -13.11 -17.18
C ARG A 368 6.40 -12.13 -16.81
N ILE A 369 6.79 -10.98 -16.27
CA ILE A 369 5.86 -9.86 -16.04
C ILE A 369 5.69 -9.00 -17.29
N ARG A 370 6.75 -8.80 -18.08
CA ARG A 370 6.74 -7.97 -19.29
C ARG A 370 7.49 -8.61 -20.45
N THR A 371 6.98 -8.41 -21.67
CA THR A 371 7.66 -8.78 -22.92
C THR A 371 7.93 -7.54 -23.76
N TYR A 372 9.20 -7.29 -24.09
CA TYR A 372 9.67 -6.28 -25.04
C TYR A 372 9.87 -6.96 -26.40
N ASN A 373 8.96 -6.73 -27.34
CA ASN A 373 8.99 -7.33 -28.67
C ASN A 373 9.45 -6.29 -29.69
N PHE A 374 10.71 -6.42 -30.14
CA PHE A 374 11.31 -5.50 -31.11
C PHE A 374 10.75 -5.66 -32.53
N PRO A 375 10.55 -6.89 -33.07
CA PRO A 375 9.93 -7.07 -34.38
C PRO A 375 8.56 -6.39 -34.53
N GLN A 376 7.74 -6.40 -33.47
CA GLN A 376 6.42 -5.77 -33.45
C GLN A 376 6.42 -4.35 -32.85
N ARG A 377 7.60 -3.82 -32.48
CA ARG A 377 7.80 -2.52 -31.79
C ARG A 377 6.84 -2.27 -30.63
N ARG A 378 6.61 -3.29 -29.79
CA ARG A 378 5.61 -3.25 -28.71
C ARG A 378 6.12 -3.85 -27.42
N VAL A 379 5.71 -3.25 -26.30
CA VAL A 379 5.89 -3.81 -24.95
C VAL A 379 4.54 -4.23 -24.41
N THR A 380 4.46 -5.42 -23.84
CA THR A 380 3.24 -5.96 -23.24
C THR A 380 3.52 -6.34 -21.79
N ASP A 381 2.73 -5.80 -20.85
CA ASP A 381 2.74 -6.27 -19.45
C ASP A 381 1.65 -7.33 -19.27
N HIS A 382 2.06 -8.53 -18.82
CA HIS A 382 1.17 -9.67 -18.72
C HIS A 382 0.24 -9.61 -17.50
N ARG A 383 0.53 -8.75 -16.52
CA ARG A 383 -0.25 -8.57 -15.29
C ARG A 383 -1.47 -7.66 -15.49
N ILE A 384 -1.48 -6.86 -16.56
CA ILE A 384 -2.62 -6.04 -16.94
C ILE A 384 -3.67 -6.96 -17.58
N VAL A 385 -4.42 -7.68 -16.74
CA VAL A 385 -5.53 -8.53 -17.13
C VAL A 385 -6.71 -8.20 -16.20
N PRO A 386 -7.91 -7.93 -16.75
CA PRO A 386 -9.08 -7.76 -15.92
C PRO A 386 -9.51 -9.11 -15.34
N SER A 387 -9.73 -9.18 -14.03
CA SER A 387 -10.25 -10.38 -13.36
C SER A 387 -11.65 -10.72 -13.88
N ALA A 388 -11.84 -11.94 -14.39
CA ALA A 388 -13.06 -12.36 -15.09
C ALA A 388 -14.36 -12.11 -14.29
N GLY A 389 -14.36 -12.39 -12.99
CA GLY A 389 -15.55 -12.18 -12.15
C GLY A 389 -15.95 -10.71 -11.95
N LEU A 390 -14.99 -9.78 -12.07
CA LEU A 390 -15.26 -8.34 -11.92
C LEU A 390 -15.77 -7.73 -13.23
N VAL A 391 -15.53 -8.36 -14.38
CA VAL A 391 -16.11 -7.96 -15.68
C VAL A 391 -17.64 -8.00 -15.65
N HIS A 392 -18.24 -8.94 -14.91
CA HIS A 392 -19.69 -9.03 -14.74
C HIS A 392 -20.25 -7.94 -13.81
N VAL A 393 -19.45 -7.46 -12.86
CA VAL A 393 -19.82 -6.35 -11.96
C VAL A 393 -19.63 -5.01 -12.68
N ILE A 394 -18.55 -4.87 -13.44
CA ILE A 394 -18.14 -3.65 -14.13
C ILE A 394 -17.85 -3.98 -15.60
N GLU A 395 -18.83 -3.76 -16.48
CA GLU A 395 -18.75 -4.08 -17.92
C GLU A 395 -17.54 -3.42 -18.61
N SER A 396 -17.09 -2.27 -18.09
CA SER A 396 -15.93 -1.51 -18.59
C SER A 396 -14.61 -1.83 -17.87
N ALA A 397 -14.50 -2.95 -17.12
CA ALA A 397 -13.29 -3.31 -16.38
C ALA A 397 -12.02 -3.31 -17.25
N LYS A 398 -12.12 -3.68 -18.54
CA LYS A 398 -11.01 -3.58 -19.51
C LYS A 398 -10.54 -2.14 -19.72
N THR A 399 -11.49 -1.21 -19.87
CA THR A 399 -11.22 0.22 -20.06
C THR A 399 -10.62 0.86 -18.80
N LEU A 400 -10.98 0.35 -17.62
CA LEU A 400 -10.47 0.85 -16.33
C LEU A 400 -8.99 0.52 -16.11
N VAL A 401 -8.54 -0.69 -16.45
CA VAL A 401 -7.12 -1.05 -16.31
C VAL A 401 -6.25 -0.34 -17.34
N GLY A 402 -6.77 -0.17 -18.56
CA GLY A 402 -6.06 0.44 -19.69
C GLY A 402 -5.38 -0.59 -20.59
N GLU A 403 -4.62 -0.10 -21.56
CA GLU A 403 -4.01 -0.95 -22.57
C GLU A 403 -2.89 -1.83 -22.01
N LYS A 404 -2.98 -3.13 -22.30
CA LYS A 404 -1.97 -4.14 -21.94
C LYS A 404 -0.64 -3.92 -22.67
N SER A 405 -0.70 -3.29 -23.85
CA SER A 405 0.46 -3.15 -24.72
C SER A 405 0.61 -1.73 -25.21
N VAL A 406 1.85 -1.25 -25.26
CA VAL A 406 2.20 0.12 -25.63
C VAL A 406 3.40 0.14 -26.60
N PRO A 407 3.63 1.25 -27.33
CA PRO A 407 4.77 1.38 -28.24
C PRO A 407 6.12 1.23 -27.52
N LEU A 408 7.05 0.50 -28.14
CA LEU A 408 8.36 0.16 -27.56
C LEU A 408 9.25 1.39 -27.29
N ASP A 409 9.32 2.31 -28.25
CA ASP A 409 10.26 3.44 -28.17
C ASP A 409 9.94 4.38 -27.01
N GLY A 410 8.66 4.66 -26.79
CA GLY A 410 8.19 5.48 -25.68
C GLY A 410 8.50 4.85 -24.32
N VAL A 411 8.51 3.51 -24.24
CA VAL A 411 8.89 2.79 -23.02
C VAL A 411 10.39 2.88 -22.79
N LEU A 412 11.22 2.55 -23.79
CA LEU A 412 12.69 2.56 -23.65
C LEU A 412 13.27 3.97 -23.40
N GLN A 413 12.55 5.02 -23.78
CA GLN A 413 12.89 6.40 -23.43
C GLN A 413 12.52 6.78 -21.98
N GLY A 414 11.87 5.88 -21.22
CA GLY A 414 11.33 6.20 -19.89
C GLY A 414 10.21 7.23 -19.96
N GLY A 415 9.45 7.26 -21.05
CA GLY A 415 8.44 8.27 -21.36
C GLY A 415 7.05 7.93 -20.82
N VAL A 416 6.03 8.58 -21.38
CA VAL A 416 4.63 8.48 -20.91
C VAL A 416 4.07 7.07 -21.04
N GLU A 417 4.54 6.31 -22.03
CA GLU A 417 4.12 4.92 -22.22
C GLU A 417 4.52 4.01 -21.06
N LEU A 418 5.68 4.26 -20.42
CA LEU A 418 6.09 3.54 -19.22
C LEU A 418 5.17 3.89 -18.03
N ASP A 419 4.77 5.17 -17.88
CA ASP A 419 3.79 5.56 -16.83
C ASP A 419 2.45 4.86 -17.04
N ARG A 420 2.00 4.75 -18.30
CA ARG A 420 0.74 4.07 -18.63
C ARG A 420 0.77 2.60 -18.23
N LEU A 421 1.87 1.89 -18.49
CA LEU A 421 2.05 0.51 -18.05
C LEU A 421 2.08 0.40 -16.52
N ILE A 422 2.90 1.19 -15.84
CA ILE A 422 3.01 1.19 -14.37
C ILE A 422 1.64 1.47 -13.75
N GLY A 423 0.95 2.52 -14.22
CA GLY A 423 -0.39 2.85 -13.78
C GLY A 423 -1.40 1.74 -14.09
N GLY A 424 -1.29 1.08 -15.23
CA GLY A 424 -2.14 -0.05 -15.60
C GLY A 424 -1.98 -1.24 -14.65
N VAL A 425 -0.75 -1.59 -14.30
CA VAL A 425 -0.46 -2.65 -13.31
C VAL A 425 -1.00 -2.27 -11.93
N SER A 426 -0.77 -1.02 -11.49
CA SER A 426 -1.30 -0.54 -10.21
C SER A 426 -2.83 -0.69 -10.16
N ARG A 427 -3.51 -0.35 -11.26
CA ARG A 427 -4.97 -0.49 -11.35
C ARG A 427 -5.42 -1.95 -11.40
N ALA A 428 -4.71 -2.81 -12.12
CA ALA A 428 -5.00 -4.23 -12.19
C ALA A 428 -4.94 -4.86 -10.79
N GLN A 429 -3.88 -4.58 -10.02
CA GLN A 429 -3.72 -5.05 -8.64
C GLN A 429 -4.83 -4.53 -7.72
N GLN A 430 -5.21 -3.26 -7.85
CA GLN A 430 -6.32 -2.69 -7.08
C GLN A 430 -7.67 -3.32 -7.43
N LEU A 431 -7.92 -3.64 -8.71
CA LEU A 431 -9.13 -4.36 -9.13
C LEU A 431 -9.13 -5.81 -8.65
N GLU A 432 -7.99 -6.49 -8.63
CA GLU A 432 -7.87 -7.85 -8.10
C GLU A 432 -8.20 -7.89 -6.60
N GLN A 433 -7.73 -6.92 -5.83
CA GLN A 433 -8.12 -6.78 -4.42
C GLN A 433 -9.61 -6.47 -4.24
N LEU A 434 -10.20 -5.64 -5.12
CA LEU A 434 -11.64 -5.44 -5.13
C LEU A 434 -12.38 -6.74 -5.45
N HIS A 435 -11.87 -7.58 -6.35
CA HIS A 435 -12.43 -8.88 -6.65
C HIS A 435 -12.45 -9.76 -5.39
N GLU A 436 -11.31 -9.88 -4.71
CA GLU A 436 -11.18 -10.66 -3.47
C GLU A 436 -12.20 -10.20 -2.43
N LEU A 437 -12.34 -8.89 -2.23
CA LEU A 437 -13.35 -8.33 -1.34
C LEU A 437 -14.78 -8.68 -1.75
N VAL A 438 -15.09 -8.66 -3.05
CA VAL A 438 -16.42 -9.04 -3.54
C VAL A 438 -16.70 -10.53 -3.32
N GLU A 439 -15.71 -11.39 -3.55
CA GLU A 439 -15.84 -12.83 -3.31
C GLU A 439 -15.96 -13.15 -1.82
N ASP A 440 -15.15 -12.51 -0.97
CA ASP A 440 -15.31 -12.56 0.48
C ASP A 440 -16.75 -12.18 0.86
N ALA A 441 -17.25 -11.03 0.39
CA ALA A 441 -18.61 -10.59 0.67
C ALA A 441 -19.69 -11.58 0.20
N LYS A 442 -19.49 -12.27 -0.93
CA LYS A 442 -20.39 -13.33 -1.40
C LYS A 442 -20.39 -14.53 -0.48
N GLN A 443 -19.22 -15.01 -0.05
CA GLN A 443 -19.12 -16.12 0.91
C GLN A 443 -19.86 -15.79 2.22
N LEU A 444 -19.78 -14.53 2.66
CA LEU A 444 -20.47 -14.09 3.86
C LEU A 444 -21.98 -14.00 3.68
N ARG A 445 -22.47 -13.59 2.51
CA ARG A 445 -23.90 -13.68 2.20
C ARG A 445 -24.40 -15.12 2.24
N CYS A 446 -23.65 -16.05 1.65
CA CYS A 446 -24.01 -17.48 1.69
C CYS A 446 -24.01 -18.03 3.13
N ALA A 447 -23.07 -17.61 3.97
CA ALA A 447 -23.04 -18.00 5.38
C ALA A 447 -24.17 -17.35 6.20
N GLN A 448 -24.59 -16.14 5.85
CA GLN A 448 -25.65 -15.40 6.54
C GLN A 448 -27.06 -15.73 6.05
N SER A 449 -27.24 -16.24 4.82
CA SER A 449 -28.53 -16.75 4.35
C SER A 449 -29.01 -17.95 5.16
N ASP A 450 -28.12 -18.62 5.90
CA ASP A 450 -28.45 -19.73 6.80
C ASP A 450 -28.77 -19.27 8.24
N GLU A 451 -28.48 -18.02 8.65
CA GLU A 451 -28.65 -17.57 10.05
C GLU A 451 -29.26 -16.16 10.28
N LEU A 452 -29.32 -15.26 9.30
CA LEU A 452 -29.54 -13.82 9.55
C LEU A 452 -30.72 -13.17 8.80
N GLY A 453 -31.55 -13.96 8.12
CA GLY A 453 -32.78 -13.48 7.46
C GLY A 453 -33.86 -12.93 8.41
N GLU A 454 -33.81 -13.24 9.71
CA GLU A 454 -34.88 -12.87 10.65
C GLU A 454 -34.54 -11.76 11.65
N ARG A 455 -33.27 -11.31 11.77
CA ARG A 455 -32.86 -10.54 12.97
C ARG A 455 -32.59 -9.05 12.82
N PHE A 456 -32.42 -8.51 11.61
CA PHE A 456 -31.99 -7.11 11.48
C PHE A 456 -32.81 -6.19 10.61
N GLY A 457 -33.80 -6.63 9.81
CA GLY A 457 -34.81 -5.73 9.23
C GLY A 457 -34.30 -4.46 8.53
N ILE A 458 -33.03 -4.40 8.12
CA ILE A 458 -32.49 -3.31 7.30
C ILE A 458 -32.65 -3.81 5.88
N GLY A 459 -33.86 -3.62 5.35
CA GLY A 459 -34.03 -3.48 3.92
C GLY A 459 -33.20 -2.27 3.49
N LEU A 460 -31.98 -2.51 3.01
CA LEU A 460 -31.42 -1.64 1.99
C LEU A 460 -32.32 -1.85 0.77
N GLU A 461 -33.45 -1.14 0.73
CA GLU A 461 -34.18 -0.97 -0.52
C GLU A 461 -33.19 -0.36 -1.50
N MET A 462 -32.82 -1.22 -2.45
CA MET A 462 -32.12 -0.84 -3.65
C MET A 462 -33.04 0.11 -4.42
N VAL A 463 -32.59 1.33 -4.62
CA VAL A 463 -32.92 2.04 -5.86
C VAL A 463 -31.81 1.78 -6.85
#